data_AF-G3IXE9-F1
#
_entry.id   AF-G3IXE9-F1
#
_cell.length_a   1.000
_cell.length_b   1.000
_cell.length_c   1.000
_cell.angle_alpha   90.00
_cell.angle_beta   90.00
_cell.angle_gamma   90.00
#
_symmetry.space_group_name_H-M   'P 1'
#
loop_
_entity.id
_entity.type
_entity.pdbx_description
1 polymer ?
#
loop_
_entity_poly.entity_id
_entity_poly.type
_entity_poly.pdbx_seq_one_letter_code
_entity_poly.pdbx_strand_id
1 'polypeptide(L)'
;MTSKLSKFLKSPGYSNARELLLTSRIKYDMLLAAAVRGEDLLIYTPTVDCDGFDLIFDDRRTRVPIQLKSVAGKTNSWEIHRKLIRPPFSNLEGFRLHSPSYGAGRGGGILLVDIKEEHHGESLEISYFYSDFLIIHLFLENLIQPKKIPPFKIDALKYEIIDQMDGKFNLPKWAFVKAKSPEHLLALAGLGSRVGGLWREYMYELLSGKNIPNYQSAFGSEYEMREYIKEHVTKLIGN
;
A
#
# COMPACT_ATOMS: atom_id res chain seq x y z
N MET A 1 10.75 -23.83 23.04
CA MET A 1 10.01 -23.07 24.08
C MET A 1 9.63 -21.72 23.50
N THR A 2 8.40 -21.25 23.72
CA THR A 2 7.95 -19.94 23.23
C THR A 2 8.53 -18.82 24.11
N SER A 3 9.20 -17.82 23.50
CA SER A 3 9.80 -16.69 24.24
C SER A 3 8.74 -15.85 24.95
N LYS A 4 9.14 -15.06 25.96
CA LYS A 4 8.23 -14.10 26.63
C LYS A 4 7.68 -13.07 25.65
N LEU A 5 8.51 -12.61 24.71
CA LEU A 5 8.13 -11.68 23.66
C LEU A 5 7.07 -12.28 22.73
N SER A 6 7.22 -13.55 22.35
CA SER A 6 6.21 -14.29 21.58
C SER A 6 4.85 -14.33 22.25
N LYS A 7 4.86 -14.63 23.56
CA LYS A 7 3.64 -14.69 24.37
C LYS A 7 3.01 -13.30 24.46
N PHE A 8 3.81 -12.26 24.62
CA PHE A 8 3.34 -10.88 24.64
C PHE A 8 2.65 -10.51 23.32
N LEU A 9 3.32 -10.74 22.18
CA LEU A 9 2.79 -10.39 20.86
C LEU A 9 1.53 -11.15 20.47
N LYS A 10 1.39 -12.42 20.90
CA LYS A 10 0.23 -13.26 20.58
C LYS A 10 -0.94 -13.11 21.55
N SER A 11 -0.71 -12.55 22.73
CA SER A 11 -1.75 -12.42 23.74
C SER A 11 -2.78 -11.35 23.32
N PRO A 12 -4.10 -11.66 23.38
CA PRO A 12 -5.15 -10.68 23.18
C PRO A 12 -5.11 -9.55 24.24
N GLY A 13 -4.70 -9.87 25.48
CA GLY A 13 -4.66 -8.90 26.59
C GLY A 13 -3.61 -7.80 26.44
N TYR A 14 -2.69 -7.92 25.48
CA TYR A 14 -1.69 -6.89 25.16
C TYR A 14 -1.94 -6.22 23.80
N SER A 15 -3.19 -6.21 23.30
CA SER A 15 -3.54 -5.60 22.01
C SER A 15 -3.06 -4.16 21.87
N ASN A 16 -3.40 -3.31 22.84
CA ASN A 16 -3.09 -1.88 22.80
C ASN A 16 -1.58 -1.63 22.90
N ALA A 17 -0.90 -2.41 23.76
CA ALA A 17 0.55 -2.29 23.92
C ALA A 17 1.30 -2.77 22.67
N ARG A 18 0.82 -3.83 22.01
CA ARG A 18 1.33 -4.30 20.72
C ARG A 18 1.13 -3.26 19.64
N GLU A 19 -0.06 -2.67 19.55
CA GLU A 19 -0.35 -1.60 18.60
C GLU A 19 0.56 -0.39 18.82
N LEU A 20 0.72 0.07 20.06
CA LEU A 20 1.63 1.16 20.41
C LEU A 20 3.07 0.86 20.01
N LEU A 21 3.56 -0.36 20.31
CA LEU A 21 4.91 -0.79 19.97
C LEU A 21 5.11 -0.77 18.44
N LEU A 22 4.15 -1.30 17.68
CA LEU A 22 4.24 -1.36 16.23
C LEU A 22 4.19 0.02 15.59
N THR A 23 3.21 0.83 16.00
CA THR A 23 3.06 2.20 15.50
C THR A 23 4.27 3.05 15.83
N SER A 24 4.85 2.91 17.03
CA SER A 24 6.08 3.61 17.42
C SER A 24 7.26 3.19 16.55
N ARG A 25 7.39 1.90 16.26
CA ARG A 25 8.46 1.39 15.42
C ARG A 25 8.33 1.82 13.96
N ILE A 26 7.13 1.77 13.39
CA ILE A 26 6.83 2.30 12.05
C ILE A 26 7.21 3.78 11.97
N LYS A 27 6.78 4.59 12.95
CA LYS A 27 7.11 6.02 13.00
C LYS A 27 8.62 6.23 12.98
N TYR A 28 9.34 5.53 13.86
CA TYR A 28 10.81 5.62 13.90
C TYR A 28 11.45 5.27 12.56
N ASP A 29 11.10 4.13 11.96
CA ASP A 29 11.72 3.66 10.72
C ASP A 29 11.42 4.59 9.53
N MET A 30 10.19 5.14 9.45
CA MET A 30 9.81 6.08 8.39
C MET A 30 10.48 7.45 8.56
N LEU A 31 10.50 7.97 9.78
CA LEU A 31 11.18 9.24 10.12
C LEU A 31 12.67 9.14 9.82
N LEU A 32 13.31 8.04 10.22
CA LEU A 32 14.73 7.80 9.95
C LEU A 32 15.00 7.73 8.44
N ALA A 33 14.15 7.03 7.68
CA ALA A 33 14.29 6.93 6.22
C ALA A 33 14.19 8.29 5.51
N ALA A 34 13.29 9.17 5.98
CA ALA A 34 13.19 10.54 5.48
C ALA A 34 14.41 11.39 5.89
N ALA A 35 14.81 11.32 7.17
CA ALA A 35 15.92 12.08 7.72
C ALA A 35 17.26 11.75 7.05
N VAL A 36 17.52 10.47 6.71
CA VAL A 36 18.71 10.05 5.96
C VAL A 36 18.83 10.73 4.59
N ARG A 37 17.72 11.23 4.02
CA ARG A 37 17.68 11.98 2.76
C ARG A 37 17.72 13.50 2.96
N GLY A 38 17.76 13.97 4.20
CA GLY A 38 17.67 15.40 4.53
C GLY A 38 16.27 15.98 4.32
N GLU A 39 15.23 15.14 4.30
CA GLU A 39 13.84 15.56 4.14
C GLU A 39 13.06 15.36 5.45
N ASP A 40 12.04 16.21 5.64
CA ASP A 40 11.11 16.12 6.77
C ASP A 40 9.93 15.22 6.38
N LEU A 41 9.53 14.33 7.29
CA LEU A 41 8.32 13.53 7.17
C LEU A 41 7.50 13.73 8.43
N LEU A 42 6.30 14.25 8.28
CA LEU A 42 5.35 14.34 9.38
C LEU A 42 4.49 13.09 9.42
N ILE A 43 4.28 12.55 10.63
CA ILE A 43 3.41 11.40 10.85
C ILE A 43 2.35 11.76 11.88
N TYR A 44 1.11 11.88 11.43
CA TYR A 44 -0.03 12.17 12.27
C TYR A 44 -0.74 10.88 12.69
N THR A 45 -1.28 10.85 13.90
CA THR A 45 -2.19 9.80 14.38
C THR A 45 -3.53 10.46 14.67
N PRO A 46 -4.58 10.17 13.87
CA PRO A 46 -5.89 10.76 14.09
C PRO A 46 -6.42 10.40 15.47
N THR A 47 -7.01 11.36 16.17
CA THR A 47 -7.67 11.14 17.46
C THR A 47 -9.05 10.52 17.32
N VAL A 48 -9.66 10.60 16.13
CA VAL A 48 -10.99 10.04 15.85
C VAL A 48 -10.90 9.15 14.61
N ASP A 49 -11.32 7.90 14.74
CA ASP A 49 -11.42 6.94 13.64
C ASP A 49 -12.70 7.19 12.83
N CYS A 50 -12.70 8.24 12.01
CA CYS A 50 -13.84 8.58 11.15
C CYS A 50 -13.75 7.96 9.75
N ASP A 51 -12.56 7.60 9.30
CA ASP A 51 -12.29 7.30 7.89
C ASP A 51 -11.48 6.01 7.68
N GLY A 52 -11.27 5.22 8.74
CA GLY A 52 -10.69 3.87 8.64
C GLY A 52 -9.19 3.85 8.33
N PHE A 53 -8.44 4.89 8.74
CA PHE A 53 -6.98 4.95 8.67
C PHE A 53 -6.39 5.34 10.02
N ASP A 54 -5.21 4.81 10.31
CA ASP A 54 -4.57 4.90 11.63
C ASP A 54 -3.43 5.93 11.65
N LEU A 55 -2.84 6.22 10.49
CA LEU A 55 -1.76 7.19 10.31
C LEU A 55 -1.98 8.07 9.09
N ILE A 56 -1.32 9.23 9.07
CA ILE A 56 -1.13 10.04 7.86
C ILE A 56 0.37 10.32 7.73
N PHE A 57 0.94 9.95 6.60
CA PHE A 57 2.28 10.35 6.19
C PHE A 57 2.21 11.63 5.35
N ASP A 58 3.01 12.64 5.67
CA ASP A 58 3.04 13.92 4.97
C ASP A 58 4.49 14.37 4.78
N ASP A 59 4.97 14.36 3.53
CA ASP A 59 6.31 14.83 3.15
C ASP A 59 6.31 16.30 2.68
N ARG A 60 5.26 17.05 3.05
CA ARG A 60 4.94 18.42 2.62
C ARG A 60 4.48 18.58 1.18
N ARG A 61 4.55 17.52 0.35
CA ARG A 61 4.10 17.53 -1.05
C ARG A 61 2.90 16.62 -1.26
N THR A 62 2.99 15.44 -0.66
CA THR A 62 2.01 14.36 -0.74
C THR A 62 1.57 13.99 0.67
N ARG A 63 0.26 13.80 0.84
CA ARG A 63 -0.32 13.26 2.07
C ARG A 63 -0.94 11.91 1.78
N VAL A 64 -0.54 10.90 2.52
CA VAL A 64 -1.01 9.53 2.34
C VAL A 64 -1.63 9.05 3.66
N PRO A 65 -2.97 8.94 3.71
CA PRO A 65 -3.65 8.23 4.78
C PRO A 65 -3.29 6.74 4.73
N ILE A 66 -2.91 6.16 5.86
CA ILE A 66 -2.46 4.78 5.97
C ILE A 66 -3.31 4.04 6.99
N GLN A 67 -3.93 2.94 6.56
CA GLN A 67 -4.49 1.96 7.47
C GLN A 67 -3.41 0.94 7.82
N LEU A 68 -3.17 0.76 9.12
CA LEU A 68 -2.24 -0.21 9.66
C LEU A 68 -2.95 -1.55 9.86
N LYS A 69 -2.32 -2.62 9.41
CA LYS A 69 -2.71 -4.00 9.71
C LYS A 69 -1.48 -4.76 10.17
N SER A 70 -1.66 -5.75 11.04
CA SER A 70 -0.59 -6.66 11.44
C SER A 70 -0.90 -8.09 11.01
N VAL A 71 0.13 -8.84 10.60
CA VAL A 71 0.02 -10.29 10.40
C VAL A 71 0.12 -10.97 11.77
N ALA A 72 -0.94 -11.69 12.15
CA ALA A 72 -0.92 -12.57 13.31
C ALA A 72 -1.42 -13.97 12.90
N GLY A 73 -0.58 -14.99 13.07
CA GLY A 73 -0.96 -16.38 12.78
C GLY A 73 -1.19 -16.65 11.29
N LYS A 74 -2.37 -17.18 10.95
CA LYS A 74 -2.72 -17.65 9.58
C LYS A 74 -3.56 -16.65 8.77
N THR A 75 -3.78 -15.43 9.28
CA THR A 75 -4.59 -14.43 8.58
C THR A 75 -4.00 -14.12 7.20
N ASN A 76 -4.84 -14.23 6.18
CA ASN A 76 -4.46 -14.09 4.78
C ASN A 76 -5.30 -13.05 4.02
N SER A 77 -6.21 -12.35 4.70
CA SER A 77 -6.98 -11.24 4.17
C SER A 77 -7.37 -10.26 5.27
N TRP A 78 -7.54 -8.98 4.91
CA TRP A 78 -7.95 -7.93 5.83
C TRP A 78 -9.11 -7.14 5.26
N GLU A 79 -10.04 -6.78 6.14
CA GLU A 79 -11.17 -5.92 5.78
C GLU A 79 -10.70 -4.46 5.66
N ILE A 80 -10.89 -3.88 4.48
CA ILE A 80 -10.44 -2.53 4.09
C ILE A 80 -11.64 -1.70 3.63
N HIS A 81 -11.72 -0.45 4.07
CA HIS A 81 -12.71 0.50 3.56
C HIS A 81 -12.41 0.89 2.12
N ARG A 82 -13.40 0.78 1.22
CA ARG A 82 -13.21 1.15 -0.20
C ARG A 82 -12.82 2.61 -0.37
N LYS A 83 -13.41 3.50 0.43
CA LYS A 83 -13.15 4.94 0.40
C LYS A 83 -11.70 5.28 0.72
N LEU A 84 -10.99 4.46 1.50
CA LEU A 84 -9.59 4.68 1.82
C LEU A 84 -8.73 4.57 0.55
N ILE A 85 -8.83 3.45 -0.16
CA ILE A 85 -7.97 3.17 -1.31
C ILE A 85 -8.35 3.97 -2.55
N ARG A 86 -9.62 4.31 -2.73
CA ARG A 86 -10.05 4.97 -3.96
C ARG A 86 -9.31 6.30 -4.18
N PRO A 87 -8.94 6.62 -5.43
CA PRO A 87 -8.27 7.88 -5.74
C PRO A 87 -9.13 9.11 -5.37
N PRO A 88 -8.49 10.25 -5.06
CA PRO A 88 -9.19 11.51 -4.90
C PRO A 88 -9.76 12.00 -6.23
N PHE A 89 -10.68 12.97 -6.17
CA PHE A 89 -11.43 13.46 -7.33
C PHE A 89 -10.53 13.92 -8.48
N SER A 90 -9.41 14.57 -8.17
CA SER A 90 -8.42 15.06 -9.14
C SER A 90 -7.87 13.95 -10.05
N ASN A 91 -7.91 12.70 -9.60
CA ASN A 91 -7.33 11.58 -10.31
C ASN A 91 -8.42 10.67 -10.92
N LEU A 92 -9.71 10.93 -10.66
CA LEU A 92 -10.83 10.06 -11.08
C LEU A 92 -11.08 10.04 -12.60
N GLU A 93 -10.76 11.13 -13.31
CA GLU A 93 -11.02 11.21 -14.76
C GLU A 93 -10.26 10.15 -15.55
N GLY A 94 -9.08 9.77 -15.06
CA GLY A 94 -8.27 8.67 -15.58
C GLY A 94 -8.78 7.27 -15.28
N PHE A 95 -9.92 7.12 -14.59
CA PHE A 95 -10.47 5.85 -14.13
C PHE A 95 -11.90 5.57 -14.60
N ARG A 96 -12.41 6.28 -15.62
CA ARG A 96 -13.84 6.25 -16.01
C ARG A 96 -14.43 4.88 -16.42
N LEU A 97 -13.63 3.90 -16.87
CA LEU A 97 -14.10 2.50 -17.07
C LEU A 97 -14.36 1.76 -15.76
N HIS A 98 -14.06 2.39 -14.63
CA HIS A 98 -14.45 1.99 -13.28
C HIS A 98 -15.64 2.84 -12.81
N SER A 99 -16.73 2.94 -13.60
CA SER A 99 -18.01 3.72 -13.50
C SER A 99 -17.99 5.20 -13.03
N PRO A 100 -18.81 6.09 -13.62
CA PRO A 100 -18.95 7.48 -13.18
C PRO A 100 -19.56 7.70 -11.78
N SER A 101 -20.09 6.65 -11.13
CA SER A 101 -20.93 6.75 -9.94
C SER A 101 -20.16 6.71 -8.60
N TYR A 102 -18.87 6.36 -8.56
CA TYR A 102 -18.23 5.82 -7.34
C TYR A 102 -17.79 6.80 -6.26
N GLY A 103 -17.87 8.10 -6.47
CA GLY A 103 -17.41 9.11 -5.50
C GLY A 103 -15.90 9.08 -5.25
N ALA A 104 -15.34 10.22 -4.87
CA ALA A 104 -13.92 10.33 -4.55
C ALA A 104 -13.57 9.57 -3.26
N GLY A 105 -12.41 8.91 -3.28
CA GLY A 105 -11.80 8.35 -2.09
C GLY A 105 -10.74 9.26 -1.49
N ARG A 106 -9.93 8.69 -0.61
CA ARG A 106 -8.85 9.38 0.11
C ARG A 106 -7.48 9.24 -0.56
N GLY A 107 -7.32 8.32 -1.51
CA GLY A 107 -6.02 8.00 -2.12
C GLY A 107 -5.02 7.41 -1.14
N GLY A 108 -5.50 6.74 -0.10
CA GLY A 108 -4.68 6.15 0.94
C GLY A 108 -4.14 4.77 0.60
N GLY A 109 -3.32 4.25 1.51
CA GLY A 109 -2.73 2.92 1.42
C GLY A 109 -2.98 2.06 2.65
N ILE A 110 -2.64 0.79 2.53
CA ILE A 110 -2.65 -0.18 3.60
C ILE A 110 -1.20 -0.59 3.84
N LEU A 111 -0.75 -0.43 5.08
CA LEU A 111 0.54 -0.93 5.55
C LEU A 111 0.29 -2.17 6.41
N LEU A 112 0.68 -3.31 5.88
CA LEU A 112 0.68 -4.58 6.59
C LEU A 112 2.07 -4.82 7.20
N VAL A 113 2.10 -5.03 8.51
CA VAL A 113 3.31 -5.27 9.28
C VAL A 113 3.40 -6.74 9.65
N ASP A 114 4.45 -7.41 9.18
CA ASP A 114 4.78 -8.79 9.55
C ASP A 114 5.93 -8.75 10.56
N ILE A 115 5.75 -9.41 11.70
CA ILE A 115 6.67 -9.36 12.83
C ILE A 115 7.18 -10.77 13.07
N LYS A 116 8.49 -10.93 13.06
CA LYS A 116 9.16 -12.16 13.45
C LYS A 116 10.06 -11.87 14.63
N GLU A 117 10.18 -12.87 15.51
CA GLU A 117 11.15 -12.81 16.60
C GLU A 117 12.50 -13.22 16.05
N GLU A 118 13.52 -12.45 16.40
CA GLU A 118 14.92 -12.79 16.17
C GLU A 118 15.64 -13.00 17.51
N HIS A 119 16.83 -13.60 17.43
CA HIS A 119 17.72 -13.78 18.58
C HIS A 119 17.00 -14.34 19.83
N HIS A 120 16.25 -15.43 19.66
CA HIS A 120 15.51 -16.11 20.74
C HIS A 120 14.54 -15.23 21.54
N GLY A 121 14.03 -14.15 20.94
CA GLY A 121 13.04 -13.25 21.54
C GLY A 121 13.65 -12.00 22.19
N GLU A 122 14.89 -11.66 21.85
CA GLU A 122 15.55 -10.41 22.26
C GLU A 122 15.27 -9.25 21.30
N SER A 123 14.90 -9.54 20.06
CA SER A 123 14.65 -8.52 19.03
C SER A 123 13.51 -8.91 18.10
N LEU A 124 13.03 -7.92 17.34
CA LEU A 124 11.97 -8.09 16.36
C LEU A 124 12.51 -7.74 14.97
N GLU A 125 12.37 -8.69 14.04
CA GLU A 125 12.46 -8.41 12.62
C GLU A 125 11.08 -7.94 12.14
N ILE A 126 11.05 -6.77 11.49
CA ILE A 126 9.82 -6.22 10.93
C ILE A 126 9.94 -6.16 9.42
N SER A 127 8.97 -6.77 8.75
CA SER A 127 8.78 -6.66 7.30
C SER A 127 7.55 -5.82 7.02
N TYR A 128 7.69 -4.89 6.09
CA TYR A 128 6.61 -4.03 5.64
C TYR A 128 6.05 -4.52 4.30
N PHE A 129 4.72 -4.62 4.25
CA PHE A 129 3.96 -4.96 3.05
C PHE A 129 3.01 -3.82 2.75
N TYR A 130 2.93 -3.39 1.50
CA TYR A 130 2.15 -2.24 1.10
C TYR A 130 1.16 -2.59 -0.01
N SER A 131 -0.02 -1.98 0.06
CA SER A 131 -0.98 -1.99 -1.03
C SER A 131 -1.71 -0.66 -1.06
N ASP A 132 -2.03 -0.19 -2.25
CA ASP A 132 -2.94 0.91 -2.50
C ASP A 132 -3.67 0.62 -3.82
N PHE A 133 -4.40 1.61 -4.32
CA PHE A 133 -5.11 1.49 -5.59
C PHE A 133 -4.21 1.19 -6.79
N LEU A 134 -3.03 1.82 -6.89
CA LEU A 134 -2.12 1.61 -8.01
C LEU A 134 -1.46 0.24 -7.94
N ILE A 135 -1.00 -0.16 -6.74
CA ILE A 135 -0.42 -1.49 -6.51
C ILE A 135 -1.41 -2.59 -6.86
N ILE A 136 -2.68 -2.43 -6.47
CA ILE A 136 -3.76 -3.34 -6.87
C ILE A 136 -3.84 -3.43 -8.40
N HIS A 137 -3.84 -2.28 -9.08
CA HIS A 137 -3.90 -2.26 -10.54
C HIS A 137 -2.66 -2.88 -11.20
N LEU A 138 -1.48 -2.86 -10.58
CA LEU A 138 -0.33 -3.60 -11.11
C LEU A 138 -0.63 -5.10 -11.25
N PHE A 139 -1.40 -5.68 -10.33
CA PHE A 139 -1.86 -7.06 -10.42
C PHE A 139 -2.96 -7.24 -11.48
N LEU A 140 -3.96 -6.34 -11.50
CA LEU A 140 -5.06 -6.39 -12.47
C LEU A 140 -4.57 -6.25 -13.92
N GLU A 141 -3.51 -5.46 -14.12
CA GLU A 141 -2.86 -5.20 -15.40
C GLU A 141 -1.79 -6.25 -15.78
N ASN A 142 -1.58 -7.27 -14.94
CA ASN A 142 -0.54 -8.28 -15.12
C ASN A 142 0.87 -7.68 -15.26
N LEU A 143 1.15 -6.57 -14.59
CA LEU A 143 2.47 -5.96 -14.53
C LEU A 143 3.34 -6.63 -13.47
N ILE A 144 2.73 -6.99 -12.34
CA ILE A 144 3.33 -7.86 -11.34
C ILE A 144 2.44 -9.07 -11.13
N GLN A 145 3.02 -10.26 -11.07
CA GLN A 145 2.26 -11.47 -10.78
C GLN A 145 2.84 -12.23 -9.59
N PRO A 146 2.04 -12.44 -8.54
CA PRO A 146 2.37 -13.41 -7.51
C PRO A 146 2.37 -14.80 -8.13
N LYS A 147 3.36 -15.62 -7.77
CA LYS A 147 3.43 -17.01 -8.22
C LYS A 147 2.14 -17.73 -7.82
N LYS A 148 1.46 -18.37 -8.79
CA LYS A 148 0.35 -19.32 -8.58
C LYS A 148 -0.99 -18.71 -8.12
N ILE A 149 -1.40 -17.57 -8.67
CA ILE A 149 -2.76 -17.07 -8.44
C ILE A 149 -3.68 -17.44 -9.61
N PRO A 150 -4.79 -18.16 -9.36
CA PRO A 150 -5.78 -18.42 -10.38
C PRO A 150 -6.40 -17.11 -10.91
N PRO A 151 -6.60 -16.97 -12.24
CA PRO A 151 -7.20 -15.77 -12.84
C PRO A 151 -8.52 -15.33 -12.18
N PHE A 152 -9.39 -16.28 -11.81
CA PHE A 152 -10.68 -15.98 -11.17
C PHE A 152 -10.55 -15.20 -9.85
N LYS A 153 -9.43 -15.31 -9.12
CA LYS A 153 -9.20 -14.52 -7.90
C LYS A 153 -8.85 -13.07 -8.20
N ILE A 154 -8.18 -12.82 -9.32
CA ILE A 154 -7.88 -11.48 -9.81
C ILE A 154 -9.17 -10.84 -10.29
N ASP A 155 -10.00 -11.57 -11.05
CA ASP A 155 -11.32 -11.11 -11.49
C ASP A 155 -12.27 -10.80 -10.31
N ALA A 156 -12.26 -11.65 -9.27
CA ALA A 156 -13.02 -11.37 -8.06
C ALA A 156 -12.55 -10.09 -7.35
N LEU A 157 -11.23 -9.89 -7.23
CA LEU A 157 -10.68 -8.66 -6.65
C LEU A 157 -11.03 -7.43 -7.51
N LYS A 158 -11.00 -7.58 -8.84
CA LYS A 158 -11.43 -6.56 -9.80
C LYS A 158 -12.88 -6.15 -9.50
N TYR A 159 -13.79 -7.11 -9.48
CA TYR A 159 -15.20 -6.87 -9.18
C TYR A 159 -15.41 -6.19 -7.82
N GLU A 160 -14.73 -6.69 -6.78
CA GLU A 160 -14.79 -6.09 -5.44
C GLU A 160 -14.39 -4.62 -5.49
N ILE A 161 -13.23 -4.28 -6.03
CA ILE A 161 -12.68 -2.92 -5.92
C ILE A 161 -13.37 -1.94 -6.87
N ILE A 162 -13.73 -2.41 -8.06
CA ILE A 162 -14.17 -1.57 -9.17
C ILE A 162 -15.68 -1.44 -9.20
N ASP A 163 -16.43 -2.52 -9.00
CA ASP A 163 -17.86 -2.51 -9.30
C ASP A 163 -18.73 -2.11 -8.09
N GLN A 164 -18.16 -2.04 -6.89
CA GLN A 164 -18.88 -1.73 -5.64
C GLN A 164 -18.64 -0.29 -5.16
N MET A 165 -19.69 0.40 -4.68
CA MET A 165 -19.68 1.83 -4.32
C MET A 165 -19.26 2.17 -2.90
N ASP A 166 -19.54 1.35 -1.92
CA ASP A 166 -19.29 1.70 -0.53
C ASP A 166 -18.95 0.45 0.30
N GLY A 167 -18.86 0.67 1.61
CA GLY A 167 -18.53 -0.38 2.55
C GLY A 167 -17.07 -0.81 2.48
N LYS A 168 -16.88 -2.11 2.68
CA LYS A 168 -15.57 -2.72 2.92
C LYS A 168 -15.40 -3.95 2.04
N PHE A 169 -14.15 -4.35 1.86
CA PHE A 169 -13.80 -5.60 1.17
C PHE A 169 -12.61 -6.28 1.81
N ASN A 170 -12.48 -7.58 1.53
CA ASN A 170 -11.34 -8.35 1.99
C ASN A 170 -10.20 -8.26 0.98
N LEU A 171 -9.17 -7.50 1.32
CA LEU A 171 -7.94 -7.43 0.54
C LEU A 171 -7.04 -8.63 0.92
N PRO A 172 -6.76 -9.56 -0.01
CA PRO A 172 -5.95 -10.73 0.30
C PRO A 172 -4.45 -10.40 0.39
N LYS A 173 -3.69 -11.17 1.16
CA LYS A 173 -2.25 -10.96 1.40
C LYS A 173 -1.43 -10.88 0.11
N TRP A 174 -1.83 -11.60 -0.93
CA TRP A 174 -1.11 -11.59 -2.20
C TRP A 174 -1.24 -10.27 -2.97
N ALA A 175 -2.23 -9.45 -2.65
CA ALA A 175 -2.42 -8.12 -3.24
C ALA A 175 -1.54 -7.06 -2.54
N PHE A 176 -0.63 -7.48 -1.66
CA PHE A 176 0.39 -6.62 -1.07
C PHE A 176 1.76 -6.92 -1.67
N VAL A 177 2.58 -5.88 -1.80
CA VAL A 177 4.00 -6.02 -2.15
C VAL A 177 4.86 -5.80 -0.92
N LYS A 178 5.88 -6.64 -0.73
CA LYS A 178 6.85 -6.47 0.36
C LYS A 178 7.82 -5.35 0.01
N ALA A 179 7.97 -4.34 0.85
CA ALA A 179 9.00 -3.31 0.65
C ALA A 179 10.39 -3.86 1.01
N LYS A 180 11.43 -3.51 0.23
CA LYS A 180 12.83 -3.90 0.55
C LYS A 180 13.37 -3.24 1.81
N SER A 181 12.95 -2.00 2.07
CA SER A 181 13.33 -1.22 3.24
C SER A 181 12.29 -0.12 3.49
N PRO A 182 12.35 0.58 4.64
CA PRO A 182 11.55 1.78 4.89
C PRO A 182 11.56 2.81 3.77
N GLU A 183 12.72 3.07 3.16
CA GLU A 183 12.84 4.04 2.05
C GLU A 183 12.08 3.57 0.78
N HIS A 184 12.06 2.26 0.53
CA HIS A 184 11.28 1.70 -0.57
C HIS A 184 9.77 1.73 -0.27
N LEU A 185 9.37 1.62 1.01
CA LEU A 185 7.99 1.81 1.42
C LEU A 185 7.52 3.25 1.15
N LEU A 186 8.33 4.26 1.46
CA LEU A 186 8.02 5.65 1.12
C LEU A 186 7.82 5.82 -0.40
N ALA A 187 8.72 5.24 -1.21
CA ALA A 187 8.58 5.25 -2.67
C ALA A 187 7.31 4.55 -3.15
N LEU A 188 6.99 3.38 -2.58
CA LEU A 188 5.77 2.64 -2.90
C LEU A 188 4.51 3.45 -2.58
N ALA A 189 4.53 4.22 -1.48
CA ALA A 189 3.44 5.09 -1.06
C ALA A 189 3.34 6.40 -1.86
N GLY A 190 4.27 6.69 -2.78
CA GLY A 190 4.31 7.94 -3.54
C GLY A 190 4.79 9.15 -2.72
N LEU A 191 5.51 8.90 -1.64
CA LEU A 191 6.22 9.91 -0.86
C LEU A 191 7.65 10.05 -1.39
N GLY A 192 8.30 11.16 -1.04
CA GLY A 192 9.70 11.41 -1.35
C GLY A 192 10.60 10.22 -1.01
N SER A 193 11.44 9.81 -1.96
CA SER A 193 12.41 8.71 -1.80
C SER A 193 13.52 8.82 -2.85
N ARG A 194 14.76 8.36 -2.55
CA ARG A 194 15.85 8.32 -3.57
C ARG A 194 15.68 7.18 -4.57
N VAL A 195 14.93 6.16 -4.19
CA VAL A 195 14.63 5.00 -5.04
C VAL A 195 13.29 5.14 -5.75
N GLY A 196 12.58 6.25 -5.50
CA GLY A 196 11.38 6.61 -6.23
C GLY A 196 11.69 6.87 -7.70
N GLY A 197 10.76 6.50 -8.56
CA GLY A 197 10.76 6.83 -9.99
C GLY A 197 9.36 7.24 -10.41
N LEU A 198 9.18 7.57 -11.70
CA LEU A 198 7.90 8.08 -12.23
C LEU A 198 6.86 6.99 -12.48
N TRP A 199 7.00 5.83 -11.86
CA TRP A 199 6.16 4.66 -12.15
C TRP A 199 4.71 4.89 -11.74
N ARG A 200 4.46 5.68 -10.70
CA ARG A 200 3.10 5.99 -10.23
C ARG A 200 2.39 6.89 -11.23
N GLU A 201 3.09 7.92 -11.70
CA GLU A 201 2.65 8.85 -12.73
C GLU A 201 2.34 8.11 -14.03
N TYR A 202 3.24 7.23 -14.47
CA TYR A 202 3.00 6.41 -15.65
C TYR A 202 1.90 5.36 -15.44
N MET A 203 1.72 4.84 -14.22
CA MET A 203 0.57 3.98 -13.95
C MET A 203 -0.74 4.75 -14.04
N TYR A 204 -0.79 5.99 -13.53
CA TYR A 204 -1.95 6.87 -13.72
C TYR A 204 -2.20 7.15 -15.21
N GLU A 205 -1.15 7.45 -15.96
CA GLU A 205 -1.23 7.71 -17.40
C GLU A 205 -1.73 6.49 -18.18
N LEU A 206 -1.17 5.30 -17.92
CA LEU A 206 -1.58 4.04 -18.52
C LEU A 206 -3.08 3.77 -18.30
N LEU A 207 -3.54 3.97 -17.07
CA LEU A 207 -4.94 3.75 -16.71
C LEU A 207 -5.84 4.84 -17.35
N SER A 208 -5.36 6.08 -17.44
CA SER A 208 -6.08 7.19 -18.09
C SER A 208 -6.22 6.98 -19.59
N GLY A 209 -5.18 6.50 -20.26
CA GLY A 209 -5.18 6.27 -21.71
C GLY A 209 -6.20 5.23 -22.17
N LYS A 210 -6.56 4.28 -21.29
CA LYS A 210 -7.64 3.32 -21.56
C LYS A 210 -9.04 3.96 -21.52
N ASN A 211 -9.16 5.09 -20.85
CA ASN A 211 -10.43 5.75 -20.54
C ASN A 211 -10.72 6.96 -21.44
N ILE A 212 -9.70 7.50 -22.11
CA ILE A 212 -9.80 8.72 -22.91
C ILE A 212 -9.55 8.34 -24.38
N PRO A 213 -10.58 8.41 -25.25
CA PRO A 213 -10.39 8.20 -26.68
C PRO A 213 -9.32 9.14 -27.25
N ASN A 214 -8.41 8.61 -28.06
CA ASN A 214 -7.29 9.35 -28.66
C ASN A 214 -6.29 9.93 -27.64
N TYR A 215 -6.19 9.36 -26.43
CA TYR A 215 -5.14 9.74 -25.48
C TYR A 215 -3.76 9.57 -26.11
N GLN A 216 -3.00 10.65 -26.17
CA GLN A 216 -1.60 10.63 -26.60
C GLN A 216 -0.73 10.70 -25.35
N SER A 217 0.04 9.63 -25.13
CA SER A 217 1.01 9.59 -24.05
C SER A 217 2.16 10.56 -24.31
N ALA A 218 2.66 11.20 -23.24
CA ALA A 218 3.85 12.04 -23.31
C ALA A 218 5.16 11.21 -23.27
N PHE A 219 5.08 9.93 -22.90
CA PHE A 219 6.24 9.07 -22.67
C PHE A 219 6.58 8.16 -23.85
N GLY A 220 5.57 7.68 -24.58
CA GLY A 220 5.76 6.78 -25.71
C GLY A 220 4.58 5.84 -25.90
N SER A 221 4.87 4.64 -26.39
CA SER A 221 3.87 3.58 -26.56
C SER A 221 3.42 3.00 -25.20
N GLU A 222 2.22 2.40 -25.19
CA GLU A 222 1.73 1.65 -24.02
C GLU A 222 2.73 0.57 -23.57
N TYR A 223 3.40 -0.07 -24.53
CA TYR A 223 4.39 -1.11 -24.26
C TYR A 223 5.57 -0.57 -23.46
N GLU A 224 6.18 0.54 -23.90
CA GLU A 224 7.33 1.16 -23.22
C GLU A 224 6.96 1.60 -21.79
N MET A 225 5.75 2.14 -21.62
CA MET A 225 5.23 2.53 -20.32
C MET A 225 5.07 1.34 -19.38
N ARG A 226 4.46 0.24 -19.86
CA ARG A 226 4.30 -1.00 -19.09
C ARG A 226 5.64 -1.58 -18.66
N GLU A 227 6.63 -1.62 -19.55
CA GLU A 227 7.96 -2.15 -19.23
C GLU A 227 8.70 -1.25 -18.22
N TYR A 228 8.63 0.08 -18.37
CA TYR A 228 9.18 1.00 -17.38
C TYR A 228 8.56 0.78 -15.99
N ILE A 229 7.23 0.70 -15.90
CA ILE A 229 6.51 0.50 -14.63
C ILE A 229 6.97 -0.79 -13.97
N LYS A 230 7.02 -1.91 -14.72
CA LYS A 230 7.49 -3.20 -14.20
C LYS A 230 8.90 -3.10 -13.64
N GLU A 231 9.84 -2.57 -14.43
CA GLU A 231 11.24 -2.47 -14.03
C GLU A 231 11.41 -1.67 -12.73
N HIS A 232 10.74 -0.52 -12.63
CA HIS A 232 10.87 0.36 -11.49
C HIS A 232 10.17 -0.19 -10.24
N VAL A 233 8.99 -0.79 -10.37
CA VAL A 233 8.32 -1.42 -9.22
C VAL A 233 9.11 -2.63 -8.72
N THR A 234 9.68 -3.46 -9.61
CA THR A 234 10.50 -4.60 -9.20
C THR A 234 11.74 -4.18 -8.40
N LYS A 235 12.29 -2.98 -8.64
CA LYS A 235 13.36 -2.41 -7.81
C LYS A 235 12.90 -2.06 -6.40
N LEU A 236 11.61 -1.81 -6.17
CA LEU A 236 11.04 -1.46 -4.87
C LEU A 236 10.65 -2.65 -3.99
N ILE A 237 10.33 -3.78 -4.62
CA ILE A 237 9.76 -4.94 -3.94
C ILE A 237 10.82 -5.96 -3.51
N GLY A 238 10.75 -6.40 -2.26
CA GLY A 238 11.59 -7.47 -1.72
C GLY A 238 11.10 -8.85 -2.15
N ASN A 239 12.01 -9.82 -2.09
CA ASN A 239 11.69 -11.25 -2.23
C ASN A 239 10.92 -11.79 -1.01
#